data_AF-A0A938WHZ8-F1
#
_entry.id   AF-A0A938WHZ8-F1
#
_cell.length_a   1.000
_cell.length_b   1.000
_cell.length_c   1.000
_cell.angle_alpha   90.00
_cell.angle_beta   90.00
_cell.angle_gamma   90.00
#
_symmetry.space_group_name_H-M   'P 1'
#
loop_
_entity.id
_entity.type
_entity.pdbx_description
1 polymer ?
#
loop_
_entity_poly.entity_id
_entity_poly.type
_entity_poly.pdbx_seq_one_letter_code
_entity_poly.pdbx_strand_id
1 'polypeptide(L)'
;MLSVQTSHDWSAVSATVTVGAVAEVWTCAATSNSAVDALEDLCAWANDAARGWFPAALFQWGWARDSSTGGALLKIKNSGGPFSWAPNLAAIQRLGVVAGGPAVELVGASDASGTWAPEPAGLLSLRLGRVYHDKAPGQGSGVGAVRPGLSGLAPWAGECAPIVGPVDARRWPEVSQVAAHPRRAWLRLAGVSGSDYVVPPIGAHWARFALGPVRRSRVGGHLWRLDFGLAGEAV
;
A
#
# COMPACT_ATOMS: atom_id res chain seq x y z
N MET A 1 -4.98 -2.29 -4.28
CA MET A 1 -3.53 -2.53 -4.16
C MET A 1 -3.21 -2.94 -2.74
N LEU A 2 -2.32 -3.91 -2.60
CA LEU A 2 -1.65 -4.30 -1.38
C LEU A 2 -0.17 -3.90 -1.48
N SER A 3 0.41 -3.41 -0.40
CA SER A 3 1.85 -3.18 -0.26
C SER A 3 2.32 -3.81 1.04
N VAL A 4 3.41 -4.57 1.02
CA VAL A 4 4.00 -5.14 2.23
C VAL A 4 5.13 -4.25 2.75
N GLN A 5 5.33 -4.28 4.07
CA GLN A 5 6.57 -3.82 4.67
C GLN A 5 7.70 -4.70 4.14
N THR A 6 8.78 -4.09 3.65
CA THR A 6 9.94 -4.81 3.13
C THR A 6 11.16 -4.65 4.02
N SER A 7 12.14 -5.54 3.86
CA SER A 7 13.43 -5.45 4.55
C SER A 7 14.44 -4.53 3.84
N HIS A 8 14.00 -3.81 2.80
CA HIS A 8 14.86 -2.87 2.08
C HIS A 8 15.15 -1.63 2.94
N ASP A 9 16.34 -1.06 2.77
CA ASP A 9 16.70 0.20 3.43
C ASP A 9 16.07 1.40 2.70
N TRP A 10 14.81 1.72 3.00
CA TRP A 10 14.07 2.80 2.34
C TRP A 10 14.68 4.20 2.52
N SER A 11 15.54 4.43 3.52
CA SER A 11 16.21 5.72 3.72
C SER A 11 17.14 6.09 2.55
N ALA A 12 17.61 5.08 1.82
CA ALA A 12 18.40 5.28 0.61
C ALA A 12 17.57 5.76 -0.60
N VAL A 13 16.23 5.79 -0.53
CA VAL A 13 15.39 6.29 -1.62
C VAL A 13 15.45 7.83 -1.65
N SER A 14 15.86 8.40 -2.78
CA SER A 14 15.83 9.84 -3.00
C SER A 14 15.55 10.21 -4.45
N ALA A 15 15.09 11.45 -4.66
CA ALA A 15 14.90 12.00 -5.99
C ALA A 15 15.04 13.53 -5.97
N THR A 16 15.60 14.07 -7.04
CA THR A 16 15.51 15.51 -7.31
C THR A 16 14.19 15.79 -8.02
N VAL A 17 13.38 16.66 -7.43
CA VAL A 17 12.11 17.14 -7.97
C VAL A 17 12.31 18.56 -8.46
N THR A 18 12.02 18.81 -9.73
CA THR A 18 12.11 20.17 -10.30
C THR A 18 10.74 20.65 -10.74
N VAL A 19 10.30 21.77 -10.19
CA VAL A 19 9.04 22.45 -10.54
C VAL A 19 9.37 23.87 -11.00
N GLY A 20 9.15 24.15 -12.29
CA GLY A 20 9.59 25.41 -12.89
C GLY A 20 11.12 25.57 -12.79
N ALA A 21 11.57 26.65 -12.15
CA ALA A 21 13.00 26.93 -11.93
C ALA A 21 13.55 26.39 -10.60
N VAL A 22 12.69 25.83 -9.73
CA VAL A 22 13.07 25.36 -8.39
C VAL A 22 13.35 23.87 -8.45
N ALA A 23 14.54 23.46 -8.01
CA ALA A 23 14.94 22.07 -7.88
C ALA A 23 15.32 21.77 -6.44
N GLU A 24 14.68 20.77 -5.83
CA GLU A 24 14.98 20.32 -4.48
C GLU A 24 15.06 18.80 -4.42
N VAL A 25 15.79 18.28 -3.42
CA VAL A 25 15.98 16.84 -3.23
C VAL A 25 15.06 16.36 -2.13
N TRP A 26 14.23 15.39 -2.46
CA TRP A 26 13.52 14.57 -1.48
C TRP A 26 14.39 13.36 -1.12
N THR A 27 14.49 13.08 0.17
CA THR A 27 15.04 11.83 0.71
C THR A 27 13.99 11.22 1.60
N CYS A 28 13.70 9.94 1.35
CA CYS A 28 12.70 9.19 2.08
C CYS A 28 13.03 9.10 3.57
N ALA A 29 12.04 9.32 4.42
CA ALA A 29 12.21 9.20 5.87
C ALA A 29 12.76 7.82 6.29
N ALA A 30 13.65 7.79 7.28
CA ALA A 30 14.23 6.57 7.81
C ALA A 30 13.19 5.63 8.48
N THR A 31 12.00 6.15 8.80
CA THR A 31 10.87 5.38 9.34
C THR A 31 10.06 4.65 8.27
N SER A 32 10.24 5.01 7.00
CA SER A 32 9.55 4.39 5.88
C SER A 32 10.00 2.95 5.70
N ASN A 33 9.05 2.05 5.46
CA ASN A 33 9.35 0.63 5.36
C ASN A 33 8.59 -0.07 4.22
N SER A 34 7.82 0.70 3.44
CA SER A 34 7.03 0.23 2.31
C SER A 34 6.98 1.29 1.21
N ALA A 35 6.52 0.90 0.02
CA ALA A 35 6.29 1.83 -1.07
C ALA A 35 5.21 2.87 -0.73
N VAL A 36 4.22 2.49 0.08
CA VAL A 36 3.16 3.38 0.55
C VAL A 36 3.76 4.44 1.48
N ASP A 37 4.52 4.05 2.49
CA ASP A 37 5.15 5.00 3.42
C ASP A 37 6.03 6.02 2.67
N ALA A 38 6.84 5.55 1.72
CA ALA A 38 7.71 6.41 0.94
C ALA A 38 6.94 7.44 0.08
N LEU A 39 5.79 7.08 -0.47
CA LEU A 39 4.97 7.99 -1.28
C LEU A 39 4.17 8.98 -0.42
N GLU A 40 3.69 8.54 0.75
CA GLU A 40 3.06 9.44 1.72
C GLU A 40 4.09 10.46 2.24
N ASP A 41 5.31 10.01 2.56
CA ASP A 41 6.43 10.87 2.94
C ASP A 41 6.80 11.86 1.83
N LEU A 42 6.93 11.40 0.59
CA LEU A 42 7.18 12.26 -0.57
C LEU A 42 6.10 13.34 -0.71
N CYS A 43 4.83 12.98 -0.62
CA CYS A 43 3.73 13.93 -0.76
C CYS A 43 3.68 14.91 0.41
N ALA A 44 3.97 14.46 1.63
CA ALA A 44 4.09 15.35 2.79
C ALA A 44 5.24 16.34 2.60
N TRP A 45 6.42 15.88 2.19
CA TRP A 45 7.59 16.72 1.93
C TRP A 45 7.35 17.73 0.80
N ALA A 46 6.74 17.28 -0.31
CA ALA A 46 6.52 18.11 -1.50
C ALA A 46 5.42 19.16 -1.28
N ASN A 47 4.47 18.88 -0.38
CA ASN A 47 3.39 19.79 -0.01
C ASN A 47 3.69 20.62 1.24
N ASP A 48 4.93 20.57 1.75
CA ASP A 48 5.36 21.42 2.86
C ASP A 48 5.35 22.90 2.42
N ALA A 49 4.86 23.78 3.29
CA ALA A 49 4.76 25.22 3.01
C ALA A 49 6.13 25.90 2.82
N ALA A 50 7.23 25.25 3.22
CA ALA A 50 8.59 25.72 3.00
C ALA A 50 9.08 25.51 1.55
N ARG A 51 8.38 24.73 0.71
CA ARG A 51 8.81 24.46 -0.67
C ARG A 51 8.52 25.65 -1.58
N GLY A 52 9.46 25.96 -2.47
CA GLY A 52 9.36 27.12 -3.36
C GLY A 52 8.20 27.06 -4.37
N TRP A 53 7.61 25.89 -4.59
CA TRP A 53 6.44 25.70 -5.45
C TRP A 53 5.11 25.64 -4.70
N PHE A 54 5.11 25.60 -3.37
CA PHE A 54 3.87 25.62 -2.59
C PHE A 54 3.28 27.04 -2.55
N PRO A 55 1.94 27.22 -2.62
CA PRO A 55 0.88 26.23 -2.83
C PRO A 55 0.53 26.00 -4.31
N ALA A 56 1.28 26.58 -5.25
CA ALA A 56 0.97 26.54 -6.67
C ALA A 56 0.98 25.11 -7.25
N ALA A 57 1.86 24.25 -6.75
CA ALA A 57 1.92 22.83 -7.10
C ALA A 57 1.66 21.95 -5.87
N LEU A 58 0.55 21.22 -5.87
CA LEU A 58 0.23 20.21 -4.86
C LEU A 58 0.42 18.81 -5.43
N PHE A 59 1.27 18.04 -4.79
CA PHE A 59 1.60 16.67 -5.16
C PHE A 59 0.60 15.68 -4.57
N GLN A 60 0.24 14.70 -5.37
CA GLN A 60 -0.59 13.57 -4.99
C GLN A 60 -0.03 12.32 -5.64
N TRP A 61 -0.19 11.17 -4.98
CA TRP A 61 0.20 9.89 -5.53
C TRP A 61 -0.99 8.98 -5.79
N GLY A 62 -0.79 8.01 -6.67
CA GLY A 62 -1.75 6.98 -7.02
C GLY A 62 -1.07 5.73 -7.53
N TRP A 63 -1.84 4.81 -8.09
CA TRP A 63 -1.30 3.60 -8.70
C TRP A 63 -2.20 3.09 -9.81
N ALA A 64 -1.60 2.35 -10.74
CA ALA A 64 -2.27 1.51 -11.71
C ALA A 64 -1.79 0.06 -11.59
N ARG A 65 -2.55 -0.88 -12.14
CA ARG A 65 -2.12 -2.27 -12.24
C ARG A 65 -1.24 -2.44 -13.47
N ASP A 66 -0.11 -3.11 -13.31
CA ASP A 66 0.59 -3.73 -14.43
C ASP A 66 -0.10 -5.04 -14.80
N SER A 67 -0.62 -5.15 -16.02
CA SER A 67 -1.33 -6.34 -16.48
C SER A 67 -0.43 -7.56 -16.68
N SER A 68 0.87 -7.35 -16.85
CA SER A 68 1.84 -8.42 -17.11
C SER A 68 2.37 -9.06 -15.83
N THR A 69 2.62 -8.26 -14.79
CA THR A 69 3.20 -8.71 -13.52
C THR A 69 2.17 -8.81 -12.39
N GLY A 70 1.04 -8.11 -12.47
CA GLY A 70 0.12 -7.92 -11.35
C GLY A 70 0.67 -7.00 -10.26
N GLY A 71 1.81 -6.34 -10.49
CA GLY A 71 2.38 -5.34 -9.58
C GLY A 71 1.70 -3.97 -9.69
N ALA A 72 2.02 -3.08 -8.75
CA ALA A 72 1.52 -1.70 -8.80
C ALA A 72 2.52 -0.79 -9.53
N LEU A 73 2.05 -0.12 -10.57
CA LEU A 73 2.74 1.00 -11.20
C LEU A 73 2.37 2.26 -10.43
N LEU A 74 3.33 2.82 -9.69
CA LEU A 74 3.10 4.01 -8.88
C LEU A 74 2.98 5.26 -9.74
N LYS A 75 2.11 6.18 -9.36
CA LYS A 75 1.86 7.43 -10.08
C LYS A 75 2.09 8.61 -9.16
N ILE A 76 2.78 9.63 -9.67
CA ILE A 76 2.99 10.89 -8.96
C ILE A 76 2.50 12.00 -9.88
N LYS A 77 1.60 12.84 -9.40
CA LYS A 77 1.06 13.98 -10.14
C LYS A 77 1.13 15.24 -9.30
N ASN A 78 1.18 16.40 -9.94
CA ASN A 78 0.98 17.67 -9.24
C ASN A 78 -0.09 18.53 -9.93
N SER A 79 -0.66 19.49 -9.20
CA SER A 79 -1.69 20.40 -9.71
C SER A 79 -1.16 21.66 -10.41
N GLY A 80 0.12 21.99 -10.26
CA GLY A 80 0.74 23.26 -10.68
C GLY A 80 1.38 23.25 -12.07
N GLY A 81 1.38 22.10 -12.75
CA GLY A 81 1.90 21.95 -14.10
C GLY A 81 3.06 20.94 -14.20
N PRO A 82 3.82 20.96 -15.31
CA PRO A 82 4.89 19.99 -15.51
C PRO A 82 5.99 20.07 -14.45
N PHE A 83 6.44 18.92 -13.97
CA PHE A 83 7.62 18.77 -13.12
C PHE A 83 8.53 17.69 -13.68
N SER A 84 9.82 17.76 -13.39
CA SER A 84 10.77 16.68 -13.71
C SER A 84 11.16 15.91 -12.45
N TRP A 85 11.56 14.67 -12.66
CA TRP A 85 11.91 13.72 -11.62
C TRP A 85 13.20 13.01 -11.99
N ALA A 86 14.22 13.17 -11.16
CA ALA A 86 15.49 12.49 -11.28
C ALA A 86 15.71 11.60 -10.04
N PRO A 87 15.21 10.35 -10.06
CA PRO A 87 15.36 9.40 -8.96
C PRO A 87 16.78 8.86 -8.91
N ASN A 88 17.23 8.52 -7.72
CA ASN A 88 18.43 7.70 -7.55
C ASN A 88 18.13 6.22 -7.85
N LEU A 89 19.17 5.38 -7.86
CA LEU A 89 19.02 3.96 -8.18
C LEU A 89 18.06 3.23 -7.22
N ALA A 90 18.09 3.55 -5.92
CA ALA A 90 17.22 2.94 -4.93
C ALA A 90 15.73 3.30 -5.16
N ALA A 91 15.44 4.54 -5.56
CA ALA A 91 14.10 4.97 -5.93
C ALA A 91 13.60 4.24 -7.18
N ILE A 92 14.44 4.07 -8.20
CA ILE A 92 14.10 3.29 -9.40
C ILE A 92 13.75 1.84 -9.01
N GLN A 93 14.61 1.18 -8.25
CA GLN A 93 14.45 -0.23 -7.89
C GLN A 93 13.24 -0.50 -6.98
N ARG A 94 12.83 0.47 -6.15
CA ARG A 94 11.81 0.25 -5.11
C ARG A 94 10.46 0.87 -5.44
N LEU A 95 10.45 2.05 -6.05
CA LEU A 95 9.22 2.72 -6.49
C LEU A 95 8.87 2.38 -7.94
N GLY A 96 9.80 1.83 -8.73
CA GLY A 96 9.59 1.57 -10.15
C GLY A 96 9.47 2.84 -11.00
N VAL A 97 9.71 4.02 -10.42
CA VAL A 97 9.64 5.32 -11.11
C VAL A 97 11.02 5.65 -11.68
N VAL A 98 11.11 5.76 -12.99
CA VAL A 98 12.35 6.10 -13.73
C VAL A 98 12.48 7.61 -13.90
N ALA A 99 13.69 8.06 -14.27
CA ALA A 99 13.92 9.46 -14.59
C ALA A 99 13.03 9.93 -15.75
N GLY A 100 12.46 11.12 -15.62
CA GLY A 100 11.52 11.68 -16.59
C GLY A 100 11.70 13.18 -16.78
N GLY A 101 11.45 13.63 -18.01
CA GLY A 101 11.35 15.06 -18.33
C GLY A 101 10.06 15.70 -17.77
N PRO A 102 9.84 17.00 -18.03
CA PRO A 102 8.69 17.72 -17.51
C PRO A 102 7.35 17.06 -17.91
N ALA A 103 6.60 16.61 -16.91
CA ALA A 103 5.28 16.02 -17.08
C ALA A 103 4.34 16.41 -15.92
N VAL A 104 3.03 16.42 -16.15
CA VAL A 104 2.04 16.70 -15.08
C VAL A 104 1.78 15.46 -14.23
N GLU A 105 1.97 14.27 -14.82
CA GLU A 105 1.88 12.97 -14.17
C GLU A 105 3.06 12.10 -14.61
N LEU A 106 3.72 11.49 -13.65
CA LEU A 106 4.70 10.43 -13.84
C LEU A 106 4.06 9.10 -13.49
N VAL A 107 4.33 8.09 -14.31
CA VAL A 107 3.90 6.72 -14.10
C VAL A 107 5.14 5.83 -14.01
N GLY A 108 5.17 4.96 -13.01
CA GLY A 108 6.21 3.95 -12.84
C GLY A 108 6.36 3.11 -14.11
N ALA A 109 7.59 2.87 -14.53
CA ALA A 109 7.92 2.04 -15.68
C ALA A 109 7.94 0.55 -15.33
N SER A 110 8.05 0.22 -14.05
CA SER A 110 7.97 -1.14 -13.53
C SER A 110 7.14 -1.20 -12.25
N ASP A 111 6.85 -2.41 -11.79
CA ASP A 111 6.21 -2.64 -10.51
C ASP A 111 7.09 -2.19 -9.34
N ALA A 112 6.46 -1.57 -8.34
CA ALA A 112 7.14 -1.23 -7.10
C ALA A 112 7.37 -2.46 -6.22
N SER A 113 8.49 -2.46 -5.48
CA SER A 113 8.86 -3.57 -4.61
C SER A 113 7.82 -3.82 -3.53
N GLY A 114 7.49 -5.09 -3.31
CA GLY A 114 6.53 -5.49 -2.29
C GLY A 114 5.09 -5.07 -2.60
N THR A 115 4.77 -4.79 -3.86
CA THR A 115 3.41 -4.38 -4.25
C THR A 115 2.67 -5.45 -5.04
N TRP A 116 1.36 -5.51 -4.81
CA TRP A 116 0.41 -6.32 -5.56
C TRP A 116 -0.84 -5.52 -5.88
N ALA A 117 -1.23 -5.50 -7.15
CA ALA A 117 -2.45 -4.89 -7.65
C ALA A 117 -3.35 -5.99 -8.22
N PRO A 118 -4.20 -6.63 -7.37
CA PRO A 118 -5.10 -7.69 -7.84
C PRO A 118 -6.05 -7.18 -8.92
N GLU A 119 -6.47 -8.07 -9.81
CA GLU A 119 -7.53 -7.76 -10.77
C GLU A 119 -8.80 -7.26 -10.06
N PRO A 120 -9.60 -6.38 -10.69
CA PRO A 120 -10.82 -5.83 -10.08
C PRO A 120 -11.83 -6.90 -9.60
N ALA A 121 -11.82 -8.09 -10.19
CA ALA A 121 -12.65 -9.23 -9.77
C ALA A 121 -12.10 -9.95 -8.52
N GLY A 122 -10.81 -9.78 -8.21
CA GLY A 122 -10.18 -10.21 -6.97
C GLY A 122 -10.48 -9.21 -5.85
N LEU A 123 -11.73 -9.15 -5.39
CA LEU A 123 -12.12 -8.30 -4.28
C LEU A 123 -11.36 -8.71 -3.02
N LEU A 124 -10.48 -7.83 -2.56
CA LEU A 124 -9.83 -7.98 -1.28
C LEU A 124 -10.78 -7.47 -0.19
N SER A 125 -11.73 -8.33 0.20
CA SER A 125 -12.62 -8.05 1.33
C SER A 125 -11.80 -8.18 2.62
N LEU A 126 -11.59 -7.06 3.31
CA LEU A 126 -11.07 -7.06 4.66
C LEU A 126 -12.28 -7.18 5.61
N ARG A 127 -12.63 -8.40 6.02
CA ARG A 127 -13.55 -8.55 7.15
C ARG A 127 -12.76 -8.35 8.43
N LEU A 128 -12.59 -7.11 8.88
CA LEU A 128 -12.14 -6.88 10.26
C LEU A 128 -13.24 -7.43 11.17
N GLY A 129 -12.95 -8.48 11.94
CA GLY A 129 -13.86 -8.92 13.01
C GLY A 129 -14.23 -7.71 13.87
N ARG A 130 -15.50 -7.61 14.31
CA ARG A 130 -16.03 -6.49 15.11
C ARG A 130 -15.07 -6.13 16.25
N VAL A 131 -14.21 -5.13 16.05
CA VAL A 131 -13.55 -4.44 17.15
C VAL A 131 -14.58 -3.43 17.64
N TYR A 132 -15.29 -3.79 18.71
CA TYR A 132 -16.16 -2.86 19.41
C TYR A 132 -15.30 -1.71 19.96
N HIS A 133 -15.17 -0.63 19.19
CA HIS A 133 -14.80 0.69 19.71
C HIS A 133 -16.02 1.32 20.35
N ASP A 134 -16.54 0.70 21.42
CA ASP A 134 -17.50 1.34 22.30
C ASP A 134 -17.60 0.52 23.58
N LYS A 135 -16.82 0.93 24.59
CA LYS A 135 -17.30 1.02 25.98
C LYS A 135 -16.26 1.70 26.89
N ALA A 136 -16.83 2.57 27.73
CA ALA A 136 -16.19 3.41 28.74
C ALA A 136 -15.12 2.69 29.60
N PRO A 137 -14.17 3.45 30.17
CA PRO A 137 -13.14 2.89 31.06
C PRO A 137 -13.78 2.36 32.34
N GLY A 138 -13.95 1.04 32.41
CA GLY A 138 -14.47 0.38 33.59
C GLY A 138 -14.55 -1.12 33.42
N GLN A 139 -13.64 -1.82 34.10
CA GLN A 139 -13.78 -3.22 34.52
C GLN A 139 -13.98 -4.23 33.35
N GLY A 140 -12.88 -4.59 32.67
CA GLY A 140 -12.87 -5.72 31.74
C GLY A 140 -12.06 -5.57 30.45
N SER A 141 -11.27 -4.49 30.28
CA SER A 141 -10.39 -4.30 29.12
C SER A 141 -9.16 -5.21 29.19
N GLY A 142 -9.35 -6.49 28.89
CA GLY A 142 -8.28 -7.36 28.43
C GLY A 142 -7.88 -6.93 27.03
N VAL A 143 -7.03 -5.91 26.93
CA VAL A 143 -6.40 -5.47 25.68
C VAL A 143 -5.63 -6.65 25.10
N GLY A 144 -6.21 -7.28 24.08
CA GLY A 144 -5.59 -8.40 23.37
C GLY A 144 -5.90 -8.26 21.89
N ALA A 145 -4.96 -7.72 21.13
CA ALA A 145 -4.86 -8.04 19.72
C ALA A 145 -5.04 -9.55 19.58
N VAL A 146 -6.00 -9.99 18.76
CA VAL A 146 -6.20 -11.42 18.50
C VAL A 146 -4.91 -11.95 17.88
N ARG A 147 -4.06 -12.58 18.71
CA ARG A 147 -2.84 -13.22 18.22
C ARG A 147 -3.26 -14.35 17.27
N PRO A 148 -2.69 -14.41 16.05
CA PRO A 148 -2.97 -15.52 15.16
C PRO A 148 -2.51 -16.81 15.84
N GLY A 149 -3.43 -17.77 16.04
CA GLY A 149 -3.14 -19.08 16.62
C GLY A 149 -3.72 -19.38 18.02
N LEU A 150 -4.46 -18.46 18.65
CA LEU A 150 -5.24 -18.79 19.87
C LEU A 150 -6.55 -19.49 19.47
N SER A 151 -6.73 -20.75 19.91
CA SER A 151 -7.86 -21.60 19.51
C SER A 151 -9.24 -21.05 19.86
N GLY A 152 -9.34 -20.13 20.82
CA GLY A 152 -10.60 -19.50 21.26
C GLY A 152 -11.00 -18.21 20.52
N LEU A 153 -10.09 -17.58 19.77
CA LEU A 153 -10.34 -16.28 19.10
C LEU A 153 -10.16 -16.34 17.58
N ALA A 154 -9.74 -17.49 17.05
CA ALA A 154 -9.63 -17.76 15.61
C ALA A 154 -10.90 -17.44 14.78
N PRO A 155 -12.14 -17.62 15.27
CA PRO A 155 -13.35 -17.26 14.50
C PRO A 155 -13.53 -15.75 14.27
N TRP A 156 -12.77 -14.91 14.98
CA TRP A 156 -12.85 -13.44 14.90
C TRP A 156 -11.63 -12.82 14.20
N ALA A 157 -10.68 -13.63 13.76
CA ALA A 157 -9.61 -13.19 12.89
C ALA A 157 -10.21 -12.77 11.56
N GLY A 158 -9.76 -11.63 11.04
CA GLY A 158 -10.18 -11.22 9.72
C GLY A 158 -9.72 -12.22 8.67
N GLU A 159 -10.56 -12.48 7.69
CA GLU A 159 -10.20 -13.30 6.53
C GLU A 159 -10.27 -12.45 5.28
N CYS A 160 -9.30 -12.67 4.42
CA CYS A 160 -9.25 -12.14 3.08
C CYS A 160 -8.97 -13.34 2.16
N ALA A 161 -9.89 -13.62 1.22
CA ALA A 161 -9.80 -14.79 0.34
C ALA A 161 -10.16 -14.46 -1.12
N PRO A 162 -9.41 -13.58 -1.82
CA PRO A 162 -9.70 -13.25 -3.20
C PRO A 162 -9.53 -14.45 -4.11
N ILE A 163 -10.43 -14.57 -5.09
CA ILE A 163 -10.26 -15.44 -6.25
C ILE A 163 -9.59 -14.63 -7.34
N VAL A 164 -8.46 -15.11 -7.83
CA VAL A 164 -7.55 -14.34 -8.68
C VAL A 164 -7.12 -15.14 -9.91
N GLY A 165 -6.73 -14.40 -10.95
CA GLY A 165 -6.16 -14.98 -12.17
C GLY A 165 -4.73 -15.52 -11.99
N PRO A 166 -4.16 -16.18 -13.00
CA PRO A 166 -2.82 -16.76 -12.94
C PRO A 166 -1.70 -15.78 -12.64
N VAL A 167 -1.80 -14.54 -13.17
CA VAL A 167 -0.80 -13.48 -12.97
C VAL A 167 -0.70 -13.14 -11.48
N ASP A 168 -1.84 -12.81 -10.87
CA ASP A 168 -1.93 -12.46 -9.45
C ASP A 168 -1.51 -13.63 -8.54
N ALA A 169 -1.87 -14.86 -8.91
CA ALA A 169 -1.48 -16.07 -8.17
C ALA A 169 0.03 -16.36 -8.22
N ARG A 170 0.73 -15.90 -9.26
CA ARG A 170 2.20 -15.98 -9.39
C ARG A 170 2.90 -14.83 -8.67
N ARG A 171 2.27 -13.66 -8.62
CA ARG A 171 2.82 -12.47 -7.98
C ARG A 171 3.01 -12.62 -6.47
N TRP A 172 2.10 -13.32 -5.79
CA TRP A 172 2.16 -13.46 -4.34
C TRP A 172 3.52 -13.99 -3.80
N PRO A 173 4.09 -15.09 -4.34
CA PRO A 173 5.44 -15.53 -4.01
C PRO A 173 6.50 -14.42 -4.03
N GLU A 174 6.54 -13.59 -5.08
CA GLU A 174 7.51 -12.50 -5.23
C GLU A 174 7.34 -11.45 -4.13
N VAL A 175 6.09 -11.05 -3.85
CA VAL A 175 5.77 -10.09 -2.78
C VAL A 175 6.13 -10.65 -1.41
N SER A 176 5.92 -11.95 -1.20
CA SER A 176 6.19 -12.61 0.08
C SER A 176 7.68 -12.77 0.39
N GLN A 177 8.55 -12.80 -0.63
CA GLN A 177 10.00 -12.92 -0.48
C GLN A 177 10.64 -11.63 0.04
N VAL A 178 10.11 -10.48 -0.38
CA VAL A 178 10.61 -9.16 0.06
C VAL A 178 9.96 -8.68 1.36
N ALA A 179 8.89 -9.33 1.81
CA ALA A 179 8.16 -8.97 3.02
C ALA A 179 9.02 -9.17 4.27
N ALA A 180 9.20 -8.11 5.08
CA ALA A 180 9.92 -8.20 6.34
C ALA A 180 9.16 -9.05 7.37
N HIS A 181 9.88 -9.58 8.36
CA HIS A 181 9.29 -10.27 9.51
C HIS A 181 9.33 -9.37 10.76
N PRO A 182 8.22 -9.21 11.51
CA PRO A 182 6.87 -9.72 11.25
C PRO A 182 6.22 -9.03 10.03
N ARG A 183 5.46 -9.80 9.23
CA ARG A 183 4.87 -9.30 7.98
C ARG A 183 3.73 -8.33 8.28
N ARG A 184 3.85 -7.13 7.73
CA ARG A 184 2.86 -6.05 7.80
C ARG A 184 2.48 -5.63 6.40
N ALA A 185 1.23 -5.27 6.19
CA ALA A 185 0.76 -4.85 4.88
C ALA A 185 -0.24 -3.71 4.97
N TRP A 186 -0.26 -2.92 3.90
CA TRP A 186 -1.20 -1.84 3.62
C TRP A 186 -2.13 -2.32 2.51
N LEU A 187 -3.42 -2.16 2.73
CA LEU A 187 -4.45 -2.40 1.73
C LEU A 187 -5.20 -1.12 1.45
N ARG A 188 -5.30 -0.74 0.17
CA ARG A 188 -6.19 0.33 -0.24
C ARG A 188 -7.62 -0.21 -0.30
N LEU A 189 -8.47 0.26 0.60
CA LEU A 189 -9.89 -0.02 0.62
C LEU A 189 -10.59 0.95 -0.34
N ALA A 190 -11.17 0.41 -1.41
CA ALA A 190 -12.10 1.16 -2.25
C ALA A 190 -13.48 1.02 -1.63
N GLY A 191 -14.13 2.14 -1.29
CA GLY A 191 -15.47 2.12 -0.71
C GLY A 191 -16.45 1.38 -1.62
N VAL A 192 -17.06 0.31 -1.10
CA VAL A 192 -18.20 -0.35 -1.76
C VAL A 192 -19.44 0.28 -1.16
N SER A 193 -20.17 1.08 -1.95
CA SER A 193 -21.49 1.58 -1.56
C SER A 193 -22.47 0.40 -1.61
N GLY A 194 -22.60 -0.31 -0.49
CA GLY A 194 -23.62 -1.33 -0.24
C GLY A 194 -24.05 -1.22 1.21
N SER A 195 -25.35 -1.00 1.42
CA SER A 195 -26.01 -0.91 2.73
C SER A 195 -25.56 -2.02 3.68
N ASP A 196 -25.31 -1.65 4.95
CA ASP A 196 -25.12 -2.48 6.16
C ASP A 196 -23.75 -2.46 6.84
N TYR A 197 -22.80 -1.66 6.37
CA TYR A 197 -21.61 -1.33 7.17
C TYR A 197 -21.39 0.17 7.28
N VAL A 198 -21.43 0.68 8.52
CA VAL A 198 -21.00 2.03 8.87
C VAL A 198 -19.48 2.10 8.67
N VAL A 199 -19.07 2.34 7.43
CA VAL A 199 -17.72 2.80 7.07
C VAL A 199 -17.84 4.31 6.86
N PRO A 200 -17.00 5.15 7.48
CA PRO A 200 -17.09 6.60 7.31
C PRO A 200 -17.02 6.98 5.82
N PRO A 201 -17.76 8.02 5.40
CA PRO A 201 -17.98 8.30 3.99
C PRO A 201 -16.77 9.01 3.35
N ILE A 202 -16.55 8.71 2.06
CA ILE A 202 -15.76 9.47 1.06
C ILE A 202 -14.22 9.32 1.16
N GLY A 203 -13.68 8.41 0.34
CA GLY A 203 -12.25 8.36 0.01
C GLY A 203 -11.67 6.95 0.05
N ALA A 204 -10.79 6.63 -0.91
CA ALA A 204 -9.99 5.42 -0.82
C ALA A 204 -8.99 5.59 0.33
N HIS A 205 -9.11 4.80 1.38
CA HIS A 205 -8.24 4.85 2.56
C HIS A 205 -7.34 3.62 2.63
N TRP A 206 -6.17 3.78 3.25
CA TRP A 206 -5.22 2.71 3.48
C TRP A 206 -5.47 2.10 4.86
N ALA A 207 -5.68 0.78 4.90
CA ALA A 207 -5.75 0.01 6.14
C ALA A 207 -4.45 -0.78 6.32
N ARG A 208 -3.84 -0.67 7.51
CA ARG A 208 -2.66 -1.44 7.91
C ARG A 208 -3.07 -2.66 8.73
N PHE A 209 -2.41 -3.79 8.51
CA PHE A 209 -2.68 -5.02 9.26
C PHE A 209 -1.44 -5.93 9.33
N ALA A 210 -1.44 -6.82 10.32
CA ALA A 210 -0.44 -7.88 10.38
C ALA A 210 -0.85 -9.01 9.44
N LEU A 211 0.08 -9.39 8.57
CA LEU A 211 -0.13 -10.41 7.58
C LEU A 211 0.41 -11.76 8.09
N GLY A 212 -0.48 -12.72 8.26
CA GLY A 212 -0.18 -14.09 8.62
C GLY A 212 0.21 -14.96 7.40
N PRO A 213 0.15 -16.29 7.57
CA PRO A 213 0.38 -17.23 6.47
C PRO A 213 -0.61 -17.00 5.33
N VAL A 214 -0.15 -17.14 4.10
CA VAL A 214 -1.00 -17.10 2.90
C VAL A 214 -1.02 -18.47 2.27
N ARG A 215 -2.21 -19.04 2.10
CA ARG A 215 -2.40 -20.32 1.42
C ARG A 215 -2.88 -20.08 -0.01
N ARG A 216 -2.39 -20.90 -0.94
CA ARG A 216 -2.81 -20.85 -2.34
C ARG A 216 -3.44 -22.17 -2.72
N SER A 217 -4.69 -22.14 -3.18
CA SER A 217 -5.43 -23.31 -3.65
C SER A 217 -6.04 -23.07 -5.03
N ARG A 218 -6.18 -24.13 -5.84
CA ARG A 218 -6.80 -24.04 -7.17
C ARG A 218 -8.30 -24.24 -7.04
N VAL A 219 -9.11 -23.34 -7.59
CA VAL A 219 -10.58 -23.38 -7.47
C VAL A 219 -11.24 -24.05 -8.69
N GLY A 220 -10.59 -23.95 -9.85
CA GLY A 220 -11.07 -24.51 -11.12
C GLY A 220 -10.53 -23.71 -12.31
N GLY A 221 -10.38 -24.34 -13.48
CA GLY A 221 -9.80 -23.69 -14.65
C GLY A 221 -8.42 -23.08 -14.37
N HIS A 222 -8.24 -21.80 -14.71
CA HIS A 222 -7.02 -21.01 -14.46
C HIS A 222 -7.11 -20.13 -13.20
N LEU A 223 -8.12 -20.32 -12.35
CA LEU A 223 -8.36 -19.50 -11.17
C LEU A 223 -7.77 -20.08 -9.89
N TRP A 224 -7.33 -19.18 -9.01
CA TRP A 224 -6.71 -19.49 -7.73
C TRP A 224 -7.42 -18.76 -6.60
N ARG A 225 -7.50 -19.38 -5.42
CA ARG A 225 -7.86 -18.73 -4.17
C ARG A 225 -6.61 -18.49 -3.35
N LEU A 226 -6.48 -17.28 -2.82
CA LEU A 226 -5.43 -16.88 -1.90
C LEU A 226 -6.03 -16.59 -0.53
N ASP A 227 -5.80 -17.45 0.46
CA ASP A 227 -6.33 -17.28 1.81
C ASP A 227 -5.28 -16.57 2.69
N PHE A 228 -5.53 -15.31 3.01
CA PHE A 228 -4.67 -14.49 3.86
C PHE A 228 -5.12 -14.65 5.31
N GLY A 229 -4.27 -15.23 6.16
CA GLY A 229 -4.45 -15.13 7.60
C GLY A 229 -4.21 -13.69 8.03
N LEU A 230 -5.19 -13.02 8.63
CA LEU A 230 -5.03 -11.66 9.14
C LEU A 230 -4.96 -11.68 10.66
N ALA A 231 -4.10 -10.84 11.23
CA ALA A 231 -4.16 -10.48 12.62
C ALA A 231 -4.36 -8.97 12.72
N GLY A 232 -5.31 -8.54 13.55
CA GLY A 232 -5.47 -7.11 13.84
C GLY A 232 -4.21 -6.61 14.52
N GLU A 233 -3.57 -5.57 13.97
CA GLU A 233 -2.67 -4.77 14.80
C GLU A 233 -3.55 -3.96 15.75
N ALA A 234 -3.26 -4.03 17.05
CA ALA A 234 -3.72 -2.99 17.96
C ALA A 234 -3.07 -1.68 17.50
N VAL A 235 -3.90 -0.75 17.04
CA VAL A 235 -3.52 0.66 16.88
C VAL A 235 -3.72 1.34 18.22
#